data_AF-A0A836IAK1-F1
#
_entry.id   AF-A0A836IAK1-F1
#
_cell.length_a   1.000
_cell.length_b   1.000
_cell.length_c   1.000
_cell.angle_alpha   90.00
_cell.angle_beta   90.00
_cell.angle_gamma   90.00
#
_symmetry.space_group_name_H-M   'P 1'
#
loop_
_entity.id
_entity.type
_entity.pdbx_description
1 polymer ?
#
loop_
_entity_poly.entity_id
_entity_poly.type
_entity_poly.pdbx_seq_one_letter_code
_entity_poly.pdbx_strand_id
1 'polypeptide(L)'
;MSFRATAQNCMLFHPTLSNMMMFKPTNVNFVAHWFCGHKYRHRFMRDKRFHPSHQAACDARNRFSKRRHFKTNRWNYTQAYKDMP
;
A
#
# COMPACT_ATOMS: atom_id res chain seq x y z
N MET A 1 32.34 31.74 20.65
CA MET A 1 32.00 30.30 20.65
C MET A 1 30.68 30.12 19.95
N SER A 2 30.72 29.50 18.77
CA SER A 2 29.58 29.27 17.90
C SER A 2 28.69 28.16 18.45
N PHE A 3 27.38 28.40 18.58
CA PHE A 3 26.41 27.33 18.80
C PHE A 3 25.42 27.26 17.64
N ARG A 4 25.44 26.07 17.02
CA ARG A 4 24.70 25.54 15.88
C ARG A 4 23.25 26.01 15.75
N ALA A 5 22.87 26.35 14.51
CA ALA A 5 21.50 26.21 14.02
C ALA A 5 21.17 24.72 13.83
N THR A 6 20.16 24.22 14.54
CA THR A 6 19.51 22.95 14.22
C THR A 6 18.01 23.19 14.06
N ALA A 7 17.54 22.91 12.84
CA ALA A 7 16.20 23.16 12.35
C ALA A 7 15.09 22.62 13.27
N GLN A 8 14.06 23.44 13.48
CA GLN A 8 12.73 22.97 13.85
C GLN A 8 11.77 23.29 12.70
N ASN A 9 11.66 22.35 11.76
CA ASN A 9 10.51 22.29 10.85
C ASN A 9 9.32 21.75 11.66
N CYS A 10 8.72 22.62 12.47
CA CYS A 10 7.47 22.36 13.16
C CYS A 10 6.41 23.27 12.54
N MET A 11 5.83 22.85 11.40
CA MET A 11 4.56 23.42 10.95
C MET A 11 3.47 22.94 11.92
N LEU A 12 3.30 23.71 13.01
CA LEU A 12 2.18 23.64 13.95
C LEU A 12 0.88 23.87 13.17
N PHE A 13 0.15 22.80 12.89
CA PHE A 13 -1.21 22.87 12.39
C PHE A 13 -2.16 22.87 13.61
N HIS A 14 -2.63 24.04 14.00
CA HIS A 14 -3.74 24.17 14.95
C HIS A 14 -5.05 24.22 14.15
N PRO A 15 -5.89 23.17 14.15
CA PRO A 15 -7.22 23.30 13.59
C PRO A 15 -8.11 24.01 14.61
N THR A 16 -8.40 25.29 14.40
CA THR A 16 -9.55 25.94 15.03
C THR A 16 -10.83 25.44 14.34
N LEU A 17 -11.83 25.12 15.16
CA LEU A 17 -13.06 24.35 14.91
C LEU A 17 -14.07 24.96 13.90
N SER A 18 -13.62 25.63 12.84
CA SER A 18 -14.53 26.42 11.97
C SER A 18 -14.32 26.26 10.47
N ASN A 19 -13.38 25.41 10.01
CA ASN A 19 -13.08 25.26 8.58
C ASN A 19 -13.44 23.88 7.99
N MET A 20 -14.56 23.28 8.44
CA MET A 20 -15.07 22.01 7.89
C MET A 20 -15.83 22.15 6.54
N MET A 21 -15.95 23.33 5.93
CA MET A 21 -16.75 23.49 4.70
C MET A 21 -16.09 24.32 3.58
N MET A 22 -14.78 24.13 3.32
CA MET A 22 -14.26 24.54 2.00
C MET A 22 -13.13 23.62 1.54
N PHE A 23 -13.56 22.45 1.09
CA PHE A 23 -12.77 21.47 0.35
C PHE A 23 -12.53 22.01 -1.07
N LYS A 24 -11.27 22.37 -1.38
CA LYS A 24 -10.69 22.26 -2.73
C LYS A 24 -9.18 22.56 -2.70
N PRO A 25 -8.33 21.62 -2.26
CA PRO A 25 -6.96 21.58 -2.72
C PRO A 25 -6.96 20.80 -4.05
N THR A 26 -6.89 21.52 -5.16
CA THR A 26 -6.44 20.94 -6.43
C THR A 26 -5.05 20.33 -6.21
N ASN A 27 -4.95 19.00 -6.28
CA ASN A 27 -3.71 18.23 -6.35
C ASN A 27 -2.71 18.35 -5.17
N VAL A 28 -3.20 18.38 -3.93
CA VAL A 28 -2.34 18.07 -2.77
C VAL A 28 -2.85 16.77 -2.15
N ASN A 29 -2.16 15.67 -2.44
CA ASN A 29 -2.47 14.35 -1.89
C ASN A 29 -2.20 14.35 -0.37
N PHE A 30 -3.18 14.80 0.43
CA PHE A 30 -3.13 14.65 1.87
C PHE A 30 -3.20 13.16 2.21
N VAL A 31 -2.06 12.59 2.59
CA VAL A 31 -1.98 11.20 3.07
C VAL A 31 -2.20 11.21 4.58
N ALA A 32 -3.39 10.84 5.02
CA ALA A 32 -3.71 10.70 6.43
C ALA A 32 -2.79 9.66 7.11
N HIS A 33 -2.12 10.08 8.20
CA HIS A 33 -1.10 9.30 8.90
C HIS A 33 -1.66 8.11 9.69
N TRP A 34 -2.95 8.12 10.03
CA TRP A 34 -3.62 7.06 10.80
C TRP A 34 -3.96 5.82 9.96
N PHE A 35 -3.94 5.92 8.63
CA PHE A 35 -4.22 4.77 7.76
C PHE A 35 -2.94 3.99 7.43
N CYS A 36 -3.01 2.66 7.54
CA CYS A 36 -1.90 1.71 7.35
C CYS A 36 -0.88 1.78 8.50
N GLY A 37 0.41 1.57 8.23
CA GLY A 37 1.45 1.68 9.25
C GLY A 37 2.04 3.09 9.36
N HIS A 38 2.89 3.32 10.36
CA HIS A 38 3.37 4.67 10.74
C HIS A 38 4.11 5.45 9.63
N LYS A 39 4.65 4.77 8.61
CA LYS A 39 5.40 5.41 7.52
C LYS A 39 4.48 5.68 6.34
N TYR A 40 4.60 6.87 5.75
CA TYR A 40 3.86 7.25 4.54
C TYR A 40 3.99 6.24 3.38
N ARG A 41 5.16 5.62 3.20
CA ARG A 41 5.37 4.57 2.17
C ARG A 41 4.44 3.36 2.32
N HIS A 42 3.95 3.06 3.52
CA HIS A 42 3.07 1.92 3.76
C HIS A 42 1.71 2.12 3.08
N ARG A 43 1.25 3.37 2.99
CA ARG A 43 0.03 3.70 2.25
C ARG A 43 0.20 3.38 0.76
N PHE A 44 1.28 3.87 0.15
CA PHE A 44 1.54 3.62 -1.27
C PHE A 44 1.79 2.13 -1.60
N MET A 45 2.47 1.39 -0.72
CA MET A 45 2.61 -0.06 -0.87
C MET A 45 1.27 -0.77 -0.85
N ARG A 46 0.33 -0.32 0.01
CA ARG A 46 -1.04 -0.83 0.01
C ARG A 46 -1.80 -0.37 -1.22
N ASP A 47 -1.65 0.85 -1.69
CA ASP A 47 -2.40 1.36 -2.85
C ASP A 47 -2.05 0.59 -4.14
N LYS A 48 -0.82 0.04 -4.25
CA LYS A 48 -0.47 -0.92 -5.33
C LYS A 48 -1.32 -2.20 -5.34
N ARG A 49 -2.03 -2.52 -4.26
CA ARG A 49 -3.04 -3.59 -4.20
C ARG A 49 -4.25 -3.30 -5.10
N PHE A 50 -4.62 -2.02 -5.19
CA PHE A 50 -5.83 -1.52 -5.83
C PHE A 50 -5.56 -0.81 -7.16
N HIS A 51 -4.29 -0.78 -7.61
CA HIS A 51 -3.95 -0.22 -8.90
C HIS A 51 -4.66 -1.02 -10.02
N PRO A 52 -5.41 -0.38 -10.93
CA PRO A 52 -6.22 -1.09 -11.93
C PRO A 52 -5.42 -2.09 -12.77
N SER A 53 -4.22 -1.71 -13.22
CA SER A 53 -3.37 -2.61 -14.02
C SER A 53 -2.69 -3.74 -13.22
N HIS A 54 -2.78 -3.72 -11.89
CA HIS A 54 -2.21 -4.77 -11.03
C HIS A 54 -3.26 -5.73 -10.50
N GLN A 55 -4.51 -5.63 -10.97
CA GLN A 55 -5.61 -6.45 -10.48
C GLN A 55 -5.35 -7.93 -10.77
N ALA A 56 -5.94 -8.81 -9.96
CA ALA A 56 -5.74 -10.24 -10.15
C ALA A 56 -6.47 -10.68 -11.43
N ALA A 57 -5.78 -11.48 -12.24
CA ALA A 57 -6.30 -12.08 -13.46
C ALA A 57 -5.79 -13.53 -13.57
N CYS A 58 -6.16 -14.24 -14.64
CA CYS A 58 -5.82 -15.64 -14.85
C CYS A 58 -4.30 -15.89 -14.89
N ASP A 59 -3.55 -14.93 -15.43
CA ASP A 59 -2.09 -14.88 -15.53
C ASP A 59 -1.40 -14.39 -14.24
N ALA A 60 -2.08 -13.56 -13.44
CA ALA A 60 -1.53 -12.94 -12.22
C ALA A 60 -2.32 -13.29 -10.94
N ARG A 61 -2.09 -14.49 -10.40
CA ARG A 61 -2.76 -15.02 -9.18
C ARG A 61 -1.88 -14.92 -7.92
N ASN A 62 -2.51 -15.03 -6.74
CA ASN A 62 -1.85 -15.10 -5.42
C ASN A 62 -0.91 -13.91 -5.08
N ARG A 63 -1.32 -12.69 -5.46
CA ARG A 63 -0.52 -11.45 -5.34
C ARG A 63 0.03 -11.15 -3.93
N PHE A 64 -0.69 -11.51 -2.86
CA PHE A 64 -0.30 -11.12 -1.50
C PHE A 64 0.52 -12.16 -0.74
N SER A 65 0.43 -13.44 -1.12
CA SER A 65 1.01 -14.55 -0.35
C SER A 65 1.68 -15.61 -1.24
N LYS A 66 2.18 -15.21 -2.42
CA LYS A 66 2.84 -16.09 -3.41
C LYS A 66 3.86 -17.05 -2.80
N ARG A 67 4.67 -16.57 -1.84
CA ARG A 67 5.73 -17.38 -1.21
C ARG A 67 5.22 -18.51 -0.32
N ARG A 68 4.01 -18.40 0.27
CA ARG A 68 3.39 -19.49 1.03
C ARG A 68 3.00 -20.69 0.15
N HIS A 69 2.77 -20.43 -1.12
CA HIS A 69 2.34 -21.42 -2.11
C HIS A 69 3.49 -21.87 -3.03
N PHE A 70 4.70 -21.35 -2.80
CA PHE A 70 5.86 -21.71 -3.62
C PHE A 70 6.37 -23.08 -3.21
N LYS A 71 6.59 -23.96 -4.19
CA LYS A 71 7.07 -25.34 -4.00
C LYS A 71 6.15 -26.25 -3.17
N THR A 72 4.92 -25.86 -2.86
CA THR A 72 3.97 -26.69 -2.09
C THR A 72 3.69 -28.02 -2.79
N ASN A 73 3.50 -28.01 -4.11
CA ASN A 73 3.26 -29.21 -4.90
C ASN A 73 4.51 -29.79 -5.56
N ARG A 74 5.73 -29.41 -5.14
CA ARG A 74 6.96 -29.88 -5.80
C ARG A 74 7.12 -31.40 -5.74
N TRP A 75 6.69 -31.99 -4.63
CA TRP A 75 6.75 -33.44 -4.38
C TRP A 75 5.37 -34.09 -4.37
N ASN A 76 4.36 -33.36 -4.87
CA ASN A 76 3.00 -33.88 -4.99
C ASN A 76 2.83 -34.48 -6.39
N TYR A 77 2.81 -35.81 -6.46
CA TYR A 77 2.54 -36.52 -7.70
C TYR A 77 1.02 -36.68 -7.86
N THR A 78 0.45 -35.99 -8.83
CA THR A 78 -0.97 -36.08 -9.16
C THR A 78 -1.13 -36.62 -10.57
N GLN A 79 -1.99 -37.62 -10.75
CA GLN A 79 -2.35 -38.10 -12.08
C GLN A 79 -3.25 -37.07 -12.75
N ALA A 80 -2.94 -36.71 -14.00
CA ALA A 80 -3.80 -35.83 -14.77
C ALA A 80 -5.09 -36.57 -15.14
N TYR A 81 -6.22 -35.86 -15.08
CA TYR A 81 -7.50 -36.42 -15.50
C TYR A 81 -7.54 -36.57 -17.03
N LYS A 82 -7.84 -37.77 -17.51
CA LYS A 82 -8.08 -38.10 -18.92
C LYS A 82 -9.26 -39.06 -18.99
N ASP A 83 -10.34 -38.63 -19.61
CA ASP A 83 -11.62 -39.32 -19.76
C ASP A 83 -11.82 -39.90 -21.17
N MET A 84 -11.21 -39.28 -22.18
CA MET A 84 -11.21 -39.79 -23.55
C MET A 84 -9.88 -40.50 -23.87
N PRO A 85 -9.90 -41.71 -24.47
CA PRO A 85 -8.71 -42.47 -24.82
C PRO A 85 -7.84 -41.79 -25.90
#